data_AF-A0AAP5JPQ9-F1
#
_entry.id   AF-A0AAP5JPQ9-F1
#
_cell.length_a   1.000
_cell.length_b   1.000
_cell.length_c   1.000
_cell.angle_alpha   90.00
_cell.angle_beta   90.00
_cell.angle_gamma   90.00
#
_symmetry.space_group_name_H-M   'P 1'
#
loop_
_entity.id
_entity.type
_entity.pdbx_description
1 polymer ?
#
loop_
_entity_poly.entity_id
_entity_poly.type
_entity_poly.pdbx_seq_one_letter_code
_entity_poly.pdbx_strand_id
1 'polypeptide(L)'
;MSILESIQSLCKQKNISIPSLEKELNFGRGSIYKWDKNSPSIDKIQKVADYFNVSLDRIIYGFNRTEFTSLVNYAKGNRTIDQFSKDTGVDKGELNNICNGSISTPPNLETVKKIALDGKEKCIVSEYDLLESAGFPSNRPIIKDYEEYLEMLSKKFYKAGFLITFWEENGGDYVHIGHSGQDDLILNIPLHEFLENGVKIHDELVEKYKKDEHKENPHDEKYSVEDELLTIVARQLGHKRTLTKEQLNRIKFAIKLSLVEKEE
;
A
#
# COMPACT_ATOMS: atom_id res chain seq x y z
N MET A 1 -20.13 -4.50 -19.08
CA MET A 1 -20.65 -4.28 -17.72
C MET A 1 -21.68 -3.18 -17.79
N SER A 2 -22.88 -3.37 -17.24
CA SER A 2 -23.94 -2.36 -17.22
C SER A 2 -23.95 -1.57 -15.90
N ILE A 3 -24.71 -0.46 -15.85
CA ILE A 3 -24.86 0.34 -14.63
C ILE A 3 -25.48 -0.52 -13.52
N LEU A 4 -26.47 -1.34 -13.87
CA LEU A 4 -27.09 -2.27 -12.92
C LEU A 4 -26.07 -3.26 -12.35
N GLU A 5 -25.24 -3.87 -13.19
CA GLU A 5 -24.21 -4.83 -12.75
C GLU A 5 -23.19 -4.18 -11.81
N SER A 6 -22.77 -2.95 -12.11
CA SER A 6 -21.88 -2.15 -11.23
C SER A 6 -22.52 -1.96 -9.85
N ILE A 7 -23.78 -1.52 -9.79
CA ILE A 7 -24.49 -1.29 -8.52
C ILE A 7 -24.70 -2.61 -7.77
N GLN A 8 -25.02 -3.70 -8.47
CA GLN A 8 -25.12 -5.03 -7.87
C GLN A 8 -23.81 -5.47 -7.21
N SER A 9 -22.68 -5.22 -7.87
CA SER A 9 -21.36 -5.55 -7.32
C SER A 9 -21.07 -4.78 -6.02
N LEU A 10 -21.39 -3.48 -5.98
CA LEU A 10 -21.22 -2.63 -4.79
C LEU A 10 -22.15 -3.04 -3.65
N CYS A 11 -23.40 -3.37 -3.97
CA CYS A 11 -24.36 -3.89 -2.99
C CYS A 11 -23.86 -5.19 -2.35
N LYS A 12 -23.30 -6.11 -3.15
CA LYS A 12 -22.69 -7.35 -2.65
C LYS A 12 -21.51 -7.07 -1.72
N GLN A 13 -20.63 -6.12 -2.07
CA GLN A 13 -19.49 -5.75 -1.22
C GLN A 13 -19.91 -5.17 0.13
N LYS A 14 -20.97 -4.35 0.17
CA LYS A 14 -21.53 -3.77 1.40
C LYS A 14 -22.53 -4.67 2.12
N ASN A 15 -22.79 -5.87 1.60
CA ASN A 15 -23.78 -6.82 2.12
C ASN A 15 -25.20 -6.21 2.25
N ILE A 16 -25.63 -5.44 1.25
CA ILE A 16 -26.97 -4.85 1.17
C ILE A 16 -27.72 -5.31 -0.09
N SER A 17 -29.04 -5.13 -0.10
CA SER A 17 -29.88 -5.42 -1.26
C SER A 17 -30.20 -4.15 -2.06
N ILE A 18 -30.43 -4.28 -3.38
CA ILE A 18 -30.88 -3.14 -4.21
C ILE A 18 -32.17 -2.50 -3.68
N PRO A 19 -33.20 -3.25 -3.26
CA PRO A 19 -34.38 -2.63 -2.65
C PRO A 19 -34.08 -1.83 -1.38
N SER A 20 -33.11 -2.29 -0.56
CA SER A 20 -32.65 -1.54 0.62
C SER A 20 -31.99 -0.22 0.19
N LEU A 21 -31.10 -0.28 -0.80
CA LEU A 21 -30.44 0.90 -1.36
C LEU A 21 -31.46 1.90 -1.95
N GLU A 22 -32.44 1.42 -2.72
CA GLU A 22 -33.51 2.25 -3.26
C GLU A 22 -34.28 2.96 -2.14
N LYS A 23 -34.57 2.26 -1.05
CA LYS A 23 -35.25 2.84 0.11
C LYS A 23 -34.40 3.91 0.80
N GLU A 24 -33.11 3.65 1.00
CA GLU A 24 -32.19 4.60 1.65
C GLU A 24 -31.96 5.86 0.81
N LEU A 25 -31.93 5.72 -0.52
CA LEU A 25 -31.76 6.84 -1.46
C LEU A 25 -33.07 7.52 -1.87
N ASN A 26 -34.21 7.09 -1.31
CA ASN A 26 -35.55 7.54 -1.67
C ASN A 26 -35.85 7.41 -3.17
N PHE A 27 -35.43 6.31 -3.78
CA PHE A 27 -35.78 5.96 -5.15
C PHE A 27 -37.06 5.13 -5.21
N GLY A 28 -37.77 5.22 -6.34
CA GLY A 28 -38.91 4.38 -6.60
C GLY A 28 -38.52 2.90 -6.63
N ARG A 29 -39.34 2.04 -6.04
CA ARG A 29 -39.09 0.60 -6.00
C ARG A 29 -38.92 0.02 -7.41
N GLY A 30 -37.85 -0.73 -7.62
CA GLY A 30 -37.51 -1.30 -8.91
C GLY A 30 -36.99 -0.29 -9.94
N SER A 31 -36.64 0.94 -9.52
CA SER A 31 -36.08 1.95 -10.41
C SER A 31 -34.70 1.56 -10.90
N ILE A 32 -33.81 1.08 -10.03
CA ILE A 32 -32.42 0.77 -10.37
C ILE A 32 -32.35 -0.37 -11.39
N TYR A 33 -33.21 -1.39 -11.25
CA TYR A 33 -33.31 -2.51 -12.21
C TYR A 33 -33.65 -2.08 -13.63
N LYS A 34 -34.19 -0.86 -13.82
CA LYS A 34 -34.56 -0.33 -15.14
C LYS A 34 -33.48 0.57 -15.74
N TRP A 35 -32.40 0.89 -15.02
CA TRP A 35 -31.41 1.89 -15.47
C TRP A 35 -30.63 1.50 -16.72
N ASP A 36 -30.52 0.20 -17.01
CA ASP A 36 -29.92 -0.27 -18.26
C ASP A 36 -30.83 -0.02 -19.49
N LYS A 37 -32.15 0.07 -19.28
CA LYS A 37 -33.14 0.35 -20.34
C LYS A 37 -33.52 1.83 -20.39
N ASN A 38 -33.59 2.46 -19.23
CA ASN A 38 -34.01 3.85 -19.03
C ASN A 38 -32.88 4.59 -18.33
N SER A 39 -32.08 5.34 -19.10
CA SER A 39 -30.93 6.05 -18.58
C SER A 39 -31.31 6.94 -17.39
N PRO A 40 -30.67 6.76 -16.22
CA PRO A 40 -30.93 7.60 -15.05
C PRO A 40 -30.42 9.03 -15.27
N SER A 41 -30.93 9.97 -14.47
CA SER A 41 -30.36 11.32 -14.42
C SER A 41 -29.03 11.32 -13.68
N ILE A 42 -28.16 12.29 -14.01
CA ILE A 42 -26.84 12.43 -13.37
C ILE A 42 -26.95 12.54 -11.84
N ASP A 43 -27.97 13.25 -11.33
CA ASP A 43 -28.22 13.37 -9.88
C ASP A 43 -28.46 12.03 -9.19
N LYS A 44 -29.13 11.09 -9.87
CA LYS A 44 -29.39 9.77 -9.30
C LYS A 44 -28.12 8.92 -9.28
N ILE A 45 -27.29 9.02 -10.33
CA ILE A 45 -25.99 8.34 -10.37
C ILE A 45 -25.10 8.89 -9.26
N GLN A 46 -25.04 10.22 -9.10
CA GLN A 46 -24.26 10.88 -8.05
C GLN A 46 -24.67 10.40 -6.65
N LYS A 47 -25.97 10.34 -6.33
CA LYS A 47 -26.45 9.83 -5.04
C LYS A 47 -25.99 8.41 -4.74
N VAL A 48 -25.97 7.54 -5.75
CA VAL A 48 -25.47 6.16 -5.59
C VAL A 48 -23.96 6.17 -5.39
N ALA A 49 -23.23 6.97 -6.15
CA ALA A 49 -21.78 7.13 -6.03
C ALA A 49 -21.38 7.64 -4.63
N ASP A 50 -22.05 8.68 -4.13
CA ASP A 50 -21.84 9.25 -2.80
C ASP A 50 -22.13 8.23 -1.69
N TYR A 51 -23.22 7.47 -1.82
CA TYR A 51 -23.59 6.43 -0.85
C TYR A 51 -22.52 5.35 -0.70
N PHE A 52 -21.95 4.90 -1.82
CA PHE A 52 -20.88 3.91 -1.82
C PHE A 52 -19.49 4.51 -1.63
N ASN A 53 -19.37 5.85 -1.62
CA ASN A 53 -18.11 6.60 -1.64
C ASN A 53 -17.19 6.16 -2.79
N VAL A 54 -17.73 6.12 -4.00
CA VAL A 54 -17.01 5.74 -5.24
C VAL A 54 -17.14 6.82 -6.30
N SER A 55 -16.30 6.79 -7.34
CA SER A 55 -16.41 7.71 -8.46
C SER A 55 -17.63 7.41 -9.35
N LEU A 56 -18.11 8.43 -10.09
CA LEU A 56 -19.14 8.22 -11.12
C LEU A 56 -18.70 7.20 -12.18
N ASP A 57 -17.42 7.23 -12.55
CA ASP A 57 -16.83 6.27 -13.48
C ASP A 57 -17.02 4.82 -13.01
N ARG A 58 -16.86 4.57 -11.69
CA ARG A 58 -17.06 3.24 -11.10
C ARG A 58 -18.48 2.73 -11.29
N ILE A 59 -19.47 3.61 -11.28
CA ILE A 59 -20.88 3.27 -11.50
C ILE A 59 -21.16 3.06 -12.99
N ILE A 60 -20.68 3.96 -13.85
CA ILE A 60 -21.02 3.99 -15.28
C ILE A 60 -20.27 2.91 -16.06
N TYR A 61 -18.96 2.79 -15.86
CA TYR A 61 -18.09 1.91 -16.63
C TYR A 61 -17.74 0.62 -15.87
N GLY A 62 -17.98 0.59 -14.56
CA GLY A 62 -17.60 -0.55 -13.71
C GLY A 62 -16.15 -0.50 -13.23
N PHE A 63 -15.44 0.61 -13.43
CA PHE A 63 -14.08 0.85 -12.96
C PHE A 63 -13.78 2.36 -12.93
N ASN A 64 -12.72 2.78 -12.24
CA ASN A 64 -12.34 4.19 -12.20
C ASN A 64 -11.49 4.55 -13.43
N ARG A 65 -12.17 4.83 -14.54
CA ARG A 65 -11.53 5.17 -15.82
C ARG A 65 -10.54 6.32 -15.68
N THR A 66 -10.96 7.42 -15.06
CA THR A 66 -10.14 8.63 -14.96
C THR A 66 -8.86 8.35 -14.15
N GLU A 67 -8.99 7.69 -13.01
CA GLU A 67 -7.85 7.30 -12.18
C GLU A 67 -6.93 6.31 -12.92
N PHE A 68 -7.50 5.28 -13.54
CA PHE A 68 -6.73 4.29 -14.30
C PHE A 68 -5.93 4.94 -15.44
N THR A 69 -6.55 5.82 -16.23
CA THR A 69 -5.85 6.56 -17.30
C THR A 69 -4.72 7.43 -16.74
N SER A 70 -4.94 8.11 -15.61
CA SER A 70 -3.89 8.89 -14.95
C SER A 70 -2.72 8.01 -14.51
N LEU A 71 -3.00 6.89 -13.83
CA LEU A 71 -1.99 5.93 -13.38
C LEU A 71 -1.18 5.35 -14.55
N VAL A 72 -1.84 4.97 -15.65
CA VAL A 72 -1.14 4.48 -16.84
C VAL A 72 -0.29 5.58 -17.50
N ASN A 73 -0.74 6.83 -17.50
CA ASN A 73 0.06 7.95 -17.98
C ASN A 73 1.29 8.22 -17.10
N TYR A 74 1.15 8.09 -15.77
CA TYR A 74 2.28 8.15 -14.85
C TYR A 74 3.27 7.00 -15.12
N ALA A 75 2.77 5.77 -15.29
CA ALA A 75 3.59 4.62 -15.64
C ALA A 75 4.33 4.84 -16.97
N LYS A 76 3.64 5.36 -18.00
CA LYS A 76 4.26 5.71 -19.29
C LYS A 76 5.40 6.72 -19.13
N GLY A 77 5.23 7.72 -18.27
CA GLY A 77 6.16 8.83 -18.12
C GLY A 77 6.39 9.56 -19.45
N ASN A 78 7.64 9.89 -19.75
CA ASN A 78 8.03 10.64 -20.95
C ASN A 78 8.13 9.77 -22.23
N ARG A 79 7.80 8.48 -22.16
CA ARG A 79 7.86 7.57 -23.31
C ARG A 79 6.78 7.87 -24.34
N THR A 80 7.06 7.59 -25.60
CA THR A 80 6.04 7.54 -26.65
C THR A 80 5.16 6.29 -26.48
N ILE A 81 3.96 6.29 -27.07
CA ILE A 81 3.09 5.10 -27.03
C ILE A 81 3.79 3.89 -27.68
N ASP A 82 4.56 4.10 -28.75
CA ASP A 82 5.34 3.03 -29.40
C ASP A 82 6.41 2.43 -28.47
N GLN A 83 7.12 3.27 -27.71
CA GLN A 83 8.12 2.79 -26.75
C GLN A 83 7.43 2.01 -25.63
N PHE A 84 6.37 2.59 -25.06
CA PHE A 84 5.64 1.96 -23.97
C PHE A 84 4.98 0.63 -24.36
N SER A 85 4.47 0.54 -25.59
CA SER A 85 3.95 -0.70 -26.17
C SER A 85 5.02 -1.78 -26.29
N LYS A 86 6.23 -1.43 -26.72
CA LYS A 86 7.36 -2.37 -26.81
C LYS A 86 7.85 -2.84 -25.45
N ASP A 87 7.90 -1.93 -24.47
CA ASP A 87 8.37 -2.23 -23.12
C ASP A 87 7.38 -3.16 -22.38
N THR A 88 6.08 -2.84 -22.44
CA THR A 88 5.02 -3.60 -21.75
C THR A 88 4.57 -4.85 -22.51
N GLY A 89 4.78 -4.91 -23.83
CA GLY A 89 4.19 -5.95 -24.69
C GLY A 89 2.66 -5.87 -24.81
N VAL A 90 2.09 -4.67 -24.60
CA VAL A 90 0.66 -4.37 -24.80
C VAL A 90 0.47 -3.72 -26.18
N ASP A 91 -0.68 -3.98 -26.81
CA ASP A 91 -1.00 -3.42 -28.12
C ASP A 91 -0.96 -1.87 -28.10
N LYS A 92 -0.39 -1.29 -29.16
CA LYS A 92 -0.23 0.15 -29.31
C LYS A 92 -1.58 0.88 -29.34
N GLY A 93 -2.57 0.31 -30.02
CA GLY A 93 -3.92 0.87 -30.12
C GLY A 93 -4.62 0.86 -28.76
N GLU A 94 -4.50 -0.24 -28.03
CA GLU A 94 -5.01 -0.36 -26.66
C GLU A 94 -4.39 0.68 -25.73
N LEU A 95 -3.06 0.80 -25.69
CA LEU A 95 -2.37 1.82 -24.90
C LEU A 95 -2.74 3.24 -25.30
N ASN A 96 -2.90 3.51 -26.60
CA ASN A 96 -3.33 4.82 -27.09
C ASN A 96 -4.74 5.15 -26.60
N ASN A 97 -5.67 4.20 -26.63
CA ASN A 97 -7.03 4.41 -26.14
C ASN A 97 -7.05 4.64 -24.63
N ILE A 98 -6.24 3.88 -23.87
CA ILE A 98 -6.12 4.02 -22.42
C ILE A 98 -5.54 5.40 -22.06
N CYS A 99 -4.40 5.78 -22.65
CA CYS A 99 -3.70 7.02 -22.31
C CYS A 99 -4.53 8.27 -22.66
N ASN A 100 -5.39 8.18 -23.68
CA ASN A 100 -6.30 9.26 -24.07
C ASN A 100 -7.65 9.23 -23.33
N GLY A 101 -7.90 8.25 -22.46
CA GLY A 101 -9.17 8.12 -21.73
C GLY A 101 -10.36 7.66 -22.58
N SER A 102 -10.10 7.15 -23.78
CA SER A 102 -11.12 6.69 -24.75
C SER A 102 -11.61 5.25 -24.49
N ILE A 103 -11.34 4.70 -23.30
CA ILE A 103 -11.80 3.38 -22.88
C ILE A 103 -13.18 3.49 -22.20
N SER A 104 -14.13 2.68 -22.65
CA SER A 104 -15.47 2.57 -22.06
C SER A 104 -15.68 1.26 -21.31
N THR A 105 -14.70 0.36 -21.38
CA THR A 105 -14.70 -0.95 -20.74
C THR A 105 -13.37 -1.13 -20.00
N PRO A 106 -13.38 -1.84 -18.86
CA PRO A 106 -12.16 -2.09 -18.12
C PRO A 106 -11.20 -2.92 -18.99
N PRO A 107 -9.90 -2.59 -19.01
CA PRO A 107 -8.90 -3.41 -19.68
C PRO A 107 -8.83 -4.81 -19.09
N ASN A 108 -8.29 -5.75 -19.87
CA ASN A 108 -8.14 -7.11 -19.37
C ASN A 108 -7.04 -7.20 -18.29
N LEU A 109 -7.14 -8.22 -17.43
CA LEU A 109 -6.22 -8.39 -16.31
C LEU A 109 -4.74 -8.52 -16.75
N GLU A 110 -4.49 -9.20 -17.87
CA GLU A 110 -3.14 -9.37 -18.43
C GLU A 110 -2.53 -8.02 -18.84
N THR A 111 -3.30 -7.14 -19.49
CA THR A 111 -2.87 -5.78 -19.85
C THR A 111 -2.51 -5.00 -18.60
N VAL A 112 -3.38 -5.01 -17.58
CA VAL A 112 -3.14 -4.28 -16.33
C VAL A 112 -1.86 -4.78 -15.65
N LYS A 113 -1.68 -6.11 -15.57
CA LYS A 113 -0.47 -6.72 -15.00
C LYS A 113 0.78 -6.39 -15.80
N LYS A 114 0.73 -6.44 -17.14
CA LYS A 114 1.87 -6.07 -17.99
C LYS A 114 2.28 -4.62 -17.78
N ILE A 115 1.32 -3.71 -17.65
CA ILE A 115 1.59 -2.31 -17.36
C ILE A 115 2.17 -2.15 -15.94
N ALA A 116 1.63 -2.86 -14.95
CA ALA A 116 2.12 -2.81 -13.57
C ALA A 116 3.52 -3.41 -13.39
N LEU A 117 3.85 -4.46 -14.16
CA LEU A 117 5.14 -5.14 -14.12
C LEU A 117 6.23 -4.40 -14.92
N ASP A 118 5.85 -3.44 -15.75
CA ASP A 118 6.78 -2.64 -16.54
C ASP A 118 7.66 -1.77 -15.63
N GLY A 119 8.87 -2.28 -15.39
CA GLY A 119 9.93 -1.62 -14.64
C GLY A 119 9.59 -1.36 -13.18
N LYS A 120 9.65 -2.40 -12.33
CA LYS A 120 9.62 -2.23 -10.85
C LYS A 120 10.63 -1.22 -10.31
N GLU A 121 11.68 -0.90 -11.07
CA GLU A 121 12.68 0.12 -10.73
C GLU A 121 12.39 1.53 -11.31
N LYS A 122 11.37 1.68 -12.17
CA LYS A 122 11.04 2.93 -12.88
C LYS A 122 9.61 3.42 -12.65
N CYS A 123 8.70 2.54 -12.24
CA CYS A 123 7.29 2.84 -12.11
C CYS A 123 6.96 3.28 -10.68
N ILE A 124 6.48 4.52 -10.52
CA ILE A 124 6.02 5.07 -9.23
C ILE A 124 4.66 4.46 -8.81
N VAL A 125 3.99 3.79 -9.74
CA VAL A 125 2.62 3.31 -9.57
C VAL A 125 2.60 1.88 -9.05
N SER A 126 1.86 1.63 -7.96
CA SER A 126 1.69 0.29 -7.40
C SER A 126 0.85 -0.60 -8.32
N GLU A 127 1.17 -1.90 -8.34
CA GLU A 127 0.34 -2.92 -8.99
C GLU A 127 -1.10 -2.91 -8.44
N TYR A 128 -1.25 -2.65 -7.14
CA TYR A 128 -2.55 -2.60 -6.49
C TYR A 128 -3.40 -1.42 -6.97
N ASP A 129 -2.80 -0.24 -7.15
CA ASP A 129 -3.50 0.96 -7.63
C ASP A 129 -4.04 0.76 -9.05
N LEU A 130 -3.23 0.16 -9.93
CA LEU A 130 -3.63 -0.17 -11.29
C LEU A 130 -4.75 -1.22 -11.33
N LEU A 131 -4.66 -2.26 -10.51
CA LEU A 131 -5.69 -3.30 -10.41
C LEU A 131 -7.01 -2.73 -9.88
N GLU A 132 -6.97 -1.95 -8.79
CA GLU A 132 -8.17 -1.36 -8.17
C GLU A 132 -8.86 -0.37 -9.08
N SER A 133 -8.11 0.54 -9.70
CA SER A 133 -8.65 1.53 -10.63
C SER A 133 -9.22 0.88 -11.89
N ALA A 134 -8.67 -0.26 -12.35
CA ALA A 134 -9.24 -1.08 -13.41
C ALA A 134 -10.45 -1.94 -12.96
N GLY A 135 -10.81 -1.91 -11.68
CA GLY A 135 -11.96 -2.62 -11.14
C GLY A 135 -11.69 -4.07 -10.73
N PHE A 136 -10.43 -4.50 -10.66
CA PHE A 136 -10.02 -5.81 -10.19
C PHE A 136 -9.79 -5.81 -8.66
N PRO A 137 -10.05 -6.93 -7.96
CA PRO A 137 -9.61 -7.08 -6.58
C PRO A 137 -8.09 -7.13 -6.56
N SER A 138 -7.48 -6.18 -5.85
CA SER A 138 -6.03 -6.11 -5.64
C SER A 138 -5.51 -7.15 -4.66
N ASN A 139 -6.39 -7.79 -3.87
CA ASN A 139 -6.02 -8.46 -2.62
C ASN A 139 -5.08 -7.59 -1.76
N ARG A 140 -5.15 -6.26 -1.91
CA ARG A 140 -4.38 -5.32 -1.10
C ARG A 140 -4.67 -5.68 0.35
N PRO A 141 -3.64 -5.94 1.18
CA PRO A 141 -3.84 -6.22 2.59
C PRO A 141 -4.68 -5.08 3.18
N ILE A 142 -5.90 -5.37 3.61
CA ILE A 142 -6.72 -4.42 4.37
C ILE A 142 -6.11 -4.43 5.76
N ILE A 143 -5.09 -3.60 5.98
CA ILE A 143 -4.43 -3.49 7.28
C ILE A 143 -5.40 -2.72 8.18
N LYS A 144 -6.24 -3.44 8.91
CA LYS A 144 -7.22 -2.86 9.86
C LYS A 144 -6.55 -2.19 11.05
N ASP A 145 -5.33 -2.60 11.39
CA ASP A 145 -4.49 -1.98 12.42
C ASP A 145 -3.05 -1.91 11.92
N TYR A 146 -2.73 -0.74 11.38
CA TYR A 146 -1.42 -0.39 10.81
C TYR A 146 -0.26 -0.70 11.76
N GLU A 147 -0.46 -0.35 13.02
CA GLU A 147 0.52 -0.52 14.09
C GLU A 147 0.77 -2.00 14.38
N GLU A 148 -0.27 -2.84 14.39
CA GLU A 148 -0.14 -4.28 14.67
C GLU A 148 0.65 -5.00 13.55
N TYR A 149 0.44 -4.61 12.29
CA TYR A 149 1.16 -5.19 11.16
C TYR A 149 2.62 -4.73 11.10
N LEU A 150 2.89 -3.45 11.37
CA LEU A 150 4.26 -2.96 11.51
C LEU A 150 4.97 -3.69 12.66
N GLU A 151 4.31 -3.86 13.80
CA GLU A 151 4.87 -4.57 14.94
C GLU A 151 5.20 -6.03 14.59
N MET A 152 4.29 -6.73 13.89
CA MET A 152 4.52 -8.09 13.39
C MET A 152 5.74 -8.16 12.46
N LEU A 153 5.84 -7.25 11.48
CA LEU A 153 6.97 -7.21 10.55
C LEU A 153 8.28 -6.87 11.26
N SER A 154 8.32 -5.83 12.09
CA SER A 154 9.51 -5.46 12.86
C SER A 154 10.01 -6.62 13.73
N LYS A 155 9.11 -7.37 14.39
CA LYS A 155 9.48 -8.59 15.12
C LYS A 155 10.03 -9.69 14.22
N LYS A 156 9.48 -9.86 13.01
CA LYS A 156 9.94 -10.86 12.04
C LYS A 156 11.38 -10.57 11.59
N PHE A 157 11.65 -9.32 11.20
CA PHE A 157 12.99 -8.86 10.80
C PHE A 157 14.00 -8.94 11.95
N TYR A 158 13.62 -8.52 13.15
CA TYR A 158 14.50 -8.60 14.32
C TYR A 158 14.94 -10.04 14.63
N LYS A 159 14.00 -10.99 14.59
CA LYS A 159 14.32 -12.43 14.76
C LYS A 159 15.24 -12.98 13.68
N ALA A 160 15.26 -12.35 12.50
CA ALA A 160 16.15 -12.67 11.41
C ALA A 160 17.50 -11.92 11.46
N GLY A 161 17.75 -11.14 12.53
CA GLY A 161 18.99 -10.38 12.71
C GLY A 161 18.99 -9.00 12.04
N PHE A 162 17.83 -8.49 11.62
CA PHE A 162 17.69 -7.18 10.99
C PHE A 162 16.97 -6.19 11.90
N LEU A 163 17.45 -4.95 11.91
CA LEU A 163 16.81 -3.83 12.61
C LEU A 163 16.04 -2.96 11.62
N ILE A 164 14.79 -2.64 11.96
CA ILE A 164 13.95 -1.69 11.22
C ILE A 164 13.87 -0.37 11.97
N THR A 165 14.09 0.73 11.25
CA THR A 165 13.88 2.09 11.75
C THR A 165 13.06 2.91 10.77
N PHE A 166 12.31 3.88 11.27
CA PHE A 166 11.41 4.72 10.48
C PHE A 166 11.95 6.15 10.44
N TRP A 167 11.94 6.76 9.27
CA TRP A 167 12.52 8.07 9.00
C TRP A 167 11.60 8.92 8.15
N GLU A 168 11.62 10.23 8.40
CA GLU A 168 10.95 11.21 7.56
C GLU A 168 12.01 11.99 6.78
N GLU A 169 11.99 11.88 5.44
CA GLU A 169 12.93 12.57 4.55
C GLU A 169 12.15 13.31 3.47
N ASN A 170 12.41 14.62 3.33
CA ASN A 170 11.79 15.49 2.32
C ASN A 170 10.25 15.42 2.28
N GLY A 171 9.59 15.18 3.41
CA GLY A 171 8.13 15.09 3.53
C GLY A 171 7.53 13.74 3.12
N GLY A 172 8.36 12.68 3.03
CA GLY A 172 7.92 11.30 2.86
C GLY A 172 8.41 10.40 3.99
N ASP A 173 7.63 9.36 4.28
CA ASP A 173 7.96 8.35 5.28
C ASP A 173 8.74 7.18 4.65
N TYR A 174 9.81 6.78 5.32
CA TYR A 174 10.74 5.76 4.86
C TYR A 174 11.05 4.73 5.95
N VAL A 175 11.41 3.54 5.50
CA VAL A 175 11.83 2.41 6.32
C VAL A 175 13.28 2.09 5.99
N HIS A 176 14.14 2.21 6.99
CA HIS A 176 15.55 1.82 6.93
C HIS A 176 15.71 0.45 7.58
N ILE A 177 16.33 -0.47 6.84
CA ILE A 177 16.62 -1.83 7.28
C ILE A 177 18.14 -1.97 7.38
N GLY A 178 18.65 -2.37 8.54
CA GLY A 178 20.06 -2.62 8.84
C GLY A 178 20.26 -3.96 9.54
N HIS A 179 21.49 -4.36 9.85
CA HIS A 179 21.74 -5.48 10.75
C HIS A 179 21.51 -5.06 12.20
N SER A 180 20.95 -5.95 13.01
CA SER A 180 20.80 -5.71 14.45
C SER A 180 22.17 -5.57 15.10
N GLY A 181 22.32 -4.57 15.98
CA GLY A 181 23.58 -4.28 16.67
C GLY A 181 24.66 -3.60 15.81
N GLN A 182 24.40 -3.32 14.53
CA GLN A 182 25.31 -2.60 13.63
C GLN A 182 24.73 -1.25 13.22
N ASP A 183 25.60 -0.32 12.81
CA ASP A 183 25.22 0.99 12.29
C ASP A 183 25.39 0.98 10.77
N ASP A 184 24.62 0.12 10.11
CA ASP A 184 24.64 -0.07 8.67
C ASP A 184 23.24 0.11 8.06
N LEU A 185 23.22 0.45 6.77
CA LEU A 185 22.01 0.61 5.98
C LEU A 185 22.05 -0.40 4.84
N ILE A 186 21.16 -1.39 4.89
CA ILE A 186 21.00 -2.41 3.85
C ILE A 186 19.99 -1.91 2.80
N LEU A 187 18.84 -1.40 3.25
CA LEU A 187 17.75 -0.91 2.41
C LEU A 187 17.13 0.34 3.01
N ASN A 188 16.80 1.30 2.14
CA ASN A 188 15.93 2.43 2.43
C ASN A 188 14.79 2.39 1.41
N ILE A 189 13.56 2.22 1.87
CA ILE A 189 12.38 2.07 1.02
C ILE A 189 11.22 2.92 1.56
N PRO A 190 10.35 3.46 0.69
CA PRO A 190 9.15 4.15 1.12
C PRO A 190 8.29 3.27 2.03
N LEU A 191 7.67 3.88 3.04
CA LEU A 191 6.83 3.19 4.01
C LEU A 191 5.69 2.41 3.35
N HIS A 192 5.03 3.00 2.35
CA HIS A 192 3.98 2.32 1.58
C HIS A 192 4.50 1.02 0.92
N GLU A 193 5.72 1.04 0.37
CA GLU A 193 6.31 -0.10 -0.32
C GLU A 193 6.70 -1.20 0.68
N PHE A 194 7.22 -0.80 1.84
CA PHE A 194 7.51 -1.73 2.93
C PHE A 194 6.25 -2.43 3.46
N LEU A 195 5.13 -1.72 3.57
CA LEU A 195 3.88 -2.33 4.04
C LEU A 195 3.33 -3.34 3.02
N GLU A 196 3.43 -2.99 1.74
CA GLU A 196 2.99 -3.83 0.63
C GLU A 196 3.85 -5.08 0.47
N ASN A 197 5.16 -4.95 0.61
CA ASN A 197 6.12 -6.00 0.22
C ASN A 197 6.97 -6.53 1.39
N GLY A 198 6.76 -6.08 2.63
CA GLY A 198 7.64 -6.34 3.77
C GLY A 198 7.90 -7.82 4.06
N VAL A 199 6.90 -8.69 3.89
CA VAL A 199 7.07 -10.14 4.04
C VAL A 199 8.02 -10.71 3.00
N LYS A 200 7.88 -10.27 1.74
CA LYS A 200 8.72 -10.71 0.63
C LYS A 200 10.15 -10.16 0.78
N ILE A 201 10.29 -8.89 1.13
CA ILE A 201 11.59 -8.24 1.40
C ILE A 201 12.33 -8.97 2.53
N HIS A 202 11.61 -9.35 3.59
CA HIS A 202 12.17 -10.19 4.65
C HIS A 202 12.74 -11.50 4.11
N ASP A 203 11.94 -12.24 3.34
CA ASP A 203 12.32 -13.58 2.88
C ASP A 203 13.52 -13.50 1.92
N GLU A 204 13.57 -12.48 1.04
CA GLU A 204 14.70 -12.20 0.15
C GLU A 204 15.98 -11.83 0.92
N LEU A 205 15.88 -11.00 1.96
CA LEU A 205 17.02 -10.62 2.79
C LEU A 205 17.56 -11.81 3.59
N VAL A 206 16.67 -12.61 4.19
CA VAL A 206 17.07 -13.84 4.88
C VAL A 206 17.78 -14.79 3.93
N GLU A 207 17.28 -15.00 2.72
CA GLU A 207 17.94 -15.87 1.72
C GLU A 207 19.30 -15.32 1.29
N LYS A 208 19.41 -14.00 1.09
CA LYS A 208 20.65 -13.33 0.69
C LYS A 208 21.75 -13.46 1.75
N TYR A 209 21.40 -13.27 3.02
CA TYR A 209 22.36 -13.22 4.13
C TYR A 209 22.50 -14.57 4.88
N LYS A 210 21.71 -15.60 4.53
CA LYS A 210 21.92 -17.00 4.99
C LYS A 210 23.22 -17.64 4.49
N LYS A 211 23.86 -17.11 3.43
CA LYS A 211 25.12 -17.65 2.87
C LYS A 211 26.38 -17.19 3.61
N ASP A 212 26.26 -16.28 4.57
CA ASP A 212 27.38 -15.74 5.35
C ASP A 212 27.52 -16.38 6.76
N GLU A 213 27.04 -17.61 6.96
CA GLU A 213 27.10 -18.39 8.23
C GLU A 213 28.52 -18.84 8.67
N HIS A 214 29.53 -18.01 8.41
CA HIS A 214 30.79 -18.03 9.16
C HIS A 214 31.15 -16.63 9.66
N LYS A 215 30.20 -15.94 10.29
CA LYS A 215 30.53 -14.99 11.36
C LYS A 215 29.57 -15.22 12.52
N GLU A 216 30.18 -15.38 13.68
CA GLU A 216 29.55 -15.61 14.97
C GLU A 216 28.33 -14.73 15.17
N ASN A 217 27.28 -15.34 15.71
CA ASN A 217 26.12 -14.65 16.24
C ASN A 217 26.62 -13.53 17.19
N PRO A 218 26.37 -12.24 16.93
CA PRO A 218 26.97 -11.14 17.70
C PRO A 218 26.33 -10.97 19.08
N HIS A 219 25.74 -12.03 19.64
CA HIS A 219 25.23 -12.06 21.01
C HIS A 219 26.33 -12.17 22.08
N ASP A 220 27.61 -12.20 21.69
CA ASP A 220 28.71 -12.08 22.65
C ASP A 220 29.02 -10.58 22.94
N GLU A 221 28.49 -10.14 24.08
CA GLU A 221 28.98 -9.08 25.00
C GLU A 221 28.59 -7.60 24.87
N LYS A 222 27.75 -7.12 23.94
CA LYS A 222 27.34 -5.70 23.97
C LYS A 222 25.84 -5.47 23.73
N TYR A 223 25.18 -5.05 24.81
CA TYR A 223 23.82 -4.50 24.93
C TYR A 223 22.68 -5.50 25.16
N SER A 224 21.83 -5.22 26.15
CA SER A 224 20.56 -5.93 26.41
C SER A 224 19.52 -5.53 25.35
N VAL A 225 18.51 -6.36 25.10
CA VAL A 225 17.35 -6.01 24.24
C VAL A 225 16.72 -4.66 24.64
N GLU A 226 16.70 -4.36 25.94
CA GLU A 226 16.25 -3.06 26.45
C GLU A 226 17.15 -1.89 26.03
N ASP A 227 18.46 -2.12 25.93
CA ASP A 227 19.42 -1.09 25.53
C ASP A 227 19.29 -0.77 24.04
N GLU A 228 19.01 -1.78 23.23
CA GLU A 228 18.71 -1.62 21.80
C GLU A 228 17.42 -0.84 21.60
N LEU A 229 16.34 -1.17 22.32
CA LEU A 229 15.06 -0.44 22.27
C LEU A 229 15.23 1.03 22.65
N LEU A 230 15.97 1.33 23.71
CA LEU A 230 16.23 2.71 24.12
C LEU A 230 17.08 3.49 23.11
N THR A 231 18.00 2.80 22.44
CA THR A 231 18.80 3.40 21.37
C THR A 231 17.96 3.68 20.12
N ILE A 232 17.01 2.80 19.78
CA ILE A 232 16.04 3.02 18.70
C ILE A 232 15.15 4.24 19.00
N VAL A 233 14.61 4.33 20.21
CA VAL A 233 13.78 5.48 20.64
C VAL A 233 14.59 6.78 20.60
N ALA A 234 15.85 6.77 21.06
CA ALA A 234 16.70 7.95 20.97
C ALA A 234 17.00 8.36 19.53
N ARG A 235 17.20 7.41 18.61
CA ARG A 235 17.36 7.68 17.18
C ARG A 235 16.11 8.32 16.57
N GLN A 236 14.92 7.83 16.92
CA GLN A 236 13.64 8.42 16.49
C GLN A 236 13.43 9.86 16.99
N LEU A 237 14.05 10.23 18.10
CA LEU A 237 14.07 11.61 18.61
C LEU A 237 15.22 12.46 18.03
N GLY A 238 15.90 11.98 16.97
CA GLY A 238 16.95 12.70 16.26
C GLY A 238 18.37 12.48 16.81
N HIS A 239 18.59 11.52 17.71
CA HIS A 239 19.92 11.23 18.24
C HIS A 239 20.73 10.35 17.27
N LYS A 240 21.76 10.93 16.64
CA LYS A 240 22.51 10.32 15.53
C LYS A 240 23.50 9.20 15.90
N ARG A 241 23.75 8.96 17.19
CA ARG A 241 24.74 7.96 17.65
C ARG A 241 24.09 6.96 18.61
N THR A 242 24.66 5.77 18.69
CA THR A 242 24.32 4.80 19.73
C THR A 242 24.53 5.41 21.11
N LEU A 243 23.57 5.21 22.00
CA LEU A 243 23.66 5.72 23.37
C LEU A 243 24.76 4.96 24.12
N THR A 244 25.55 5.68 24.92
CA THR A 244 26.53 5.03 25.78
C THR A 244 25.82 4.24 26.90
N LYS A 245 26.48 3.23 27.47
CA LYS A 245 25.97 2.49 28.65
C LYS A 245 25.51 3.42 29.78
N GLU A 246 26.20 4.54 29.97
CA GLU A 246 25.85 5.53 30.99
C GLU A 246 24.57 6.29 30.64
N GLN A 247 24.37 6.68 29.37
CA GLN A 247 23.14 7.32 28.90
C GLN A 247 21.94 6.36 28.99
N LEU A 248 22.13 5.10 28.59
CA LEU A 248 21.11 4.05 28.69
C LEU A 248 20.68 3.83 30.13
N ASN A 249 21.64 3.70 31.05
CA ASN A 249 21.35 3.53 32.48
C ASN A 249 20.59 4.72 33.06
N ARG A 250 20.90 5.95 32.63
CA ARG A 250 20.17 7.16 33.03
C ARG A 250 18.73 7.18 32.52
N ILE A 251 18.51 6.78 31.27
CA ILE A 251 17.16 6.71 30.68
C ILE A 251 16.34 5.61 31.36
N LYS A 252 16.92 4.42 31.59
CA LYS A 252 16.28 3.34 32.36
C LYS A 252 15.88 3.79 33.75
N PHE A 253 16.77 4.51 34.43
CA PHE A 253 16.50 5.04 35.75
C PHE A 253 15.36 6.08 35.75
N ALA A 254 15.34 7.00 34.77
CA ALA A 254 14.27 7.98 34.61
C ALA A 254 12.90 7.35 34.31
N ILE A 255 12.86 6.30 33.47
CA ILE A 255 11.65 5.51 33.20
C ILE A 255 11.18 4.79 34.47
N LYS A 256 12.12 4.21 35.24
CA LYS A 256 11.79 3.52 36.48
C LYS A 256 11.22 4.48 37.53
N LEU A 257 11.78 5.68 37.67
CA LEU A 257 11.26 6.71 38.57
C LEU A 257 9.84 7.16 38.18
N SER A 258 9.57 7.39 36.89
CA SER A 258 8.25 7.83 36.42
C SER A 258 7.17 6.76 36.51
N LEU A 259 7.55 5.48 36.57
CA LEU A 259 6.63 4.37 36.83
C LEU A 259 6.34 4.19 38.32
N VAL A 260 7.26 4.55 39.22
CA VAL A 260 7.06 4.52 40.68
C VAL A 260 6.12 5.63 41.14
N GLU A 261 6.17 6.82 40.53
CA GLU A 261 5.23 7.93 40.83
C GLU A 261 3.77 7.66 40.41
N LYS A 262 3.49 6.57 39.69
CA LYS A 262 2.12 6.18 39.29
C LYS A 262 1.48 5.15 40.23
N GLU A 263 2.20 4.66 41.23
CA GLU A 263 1.72 3.64 42.19
C GLU A 263 1.48 4.19 43.61
N GLU A 264 1.68 5.48 43.86
CA GLU A 264 1.28 6.20 45.09
C GLU A 264 0.02 7.06 44.86
#